data_AF-A0A2N2IN56-F1
#
_entry.id   AF-A0A2N2IN56-F1
#
_cell.length_a   1.000
_cell.length_b   1.000
_cell.length_c   1.000
_cell.angle_alpha   90.00
_cell.angle_beta   90.00
_cell.angle_gamma   90.00
#
_symmetry.space_group_name_H-M   'P 1'
#
loop_
_entity.id
_entity.type
_entity.pdbx_description
1 polymer ?
#
loop_
_entity_poly.entity_id
_entity_poly.type
_entity_poly.pdbx_seq_one_letter_code
_entity_poly.pdbx_strand_id
1 'polypeptide(L)'
;RVNFRRAMKKSIQTSMQMGVKGIKVYLSGRLGGAEIARREWYMEGRVPLHTLRADIDYGTATARTTYGAIGVKCWIYNGDVLSYDSSTERGW
;
A
#
# COMPACT_ATOMS: atom_id res chain seq x y z
N ARG A 1 10.29 -18.60 6.34
CA ARG A 1 9.06 -17.99 5.76
C ARG A 1 8.41 -17.16 6.85
N VAL A 2 7.98 -15.92 6.57
CA VAL A 2 7.30 -15.06 7.56
C VAL A 2 5.79 -15.16 7.37
N ASN A 3 5.02 -15.10 8.45
CA ASN A 3 3.55 -15.04 8.35
C ASN A 3 3.13 -13.73 7.66
N PHE A 4 2.35 -13.83 6.59
CA PHE A 4 1.91 -12.70 5.78
C PHE A 4 1.14 -11.64 6.58
N ARG A 5 0.35 -12.06 7.60
CA ARG A 5 -0.36 -11.13 8.50
C ARG A 5 0.59 -10.29 9.34
N ARG A 6 1.65 -10.92 9.87
CA ARG A 6 2.67 -10.23 10.66
C ARG A 6 3.45 -9.25 9.79
N ALA A 7 3.79 -9.66 8.57
CA ALA A 7 4.47 -8.79 7.61
C ALA A 7 3.63 -7.55 7.28
N MET A 8 2.33 -7.73 6.98
CA MET A 8 1.42 -6.60 6.71
C MET A 8 1.30 -5.63 7.88
N LYS A 9 1.01 -6.14 9.08
CA LYS A 9 0.88 -5.27 10.28
C LYS A 9 2.16 -4.49 10.55
N LYS A 10 3.33 -5.14 10.40
CA LYS A 10 4.63 -4.48 10.56
C LYS A 10 4.79 -3.35 9.53
N SER A 11 4.51 -3.60 8.25
CA SER A 11 4.63 -2.59 7.20
C SER A 11 3.70 -1.39 7.42
N ILE A 12 2.46 -1.64 7.87
CA ILE A 12 1.50 -0.59 8.21
C ILE A 12 2.02 0.24 9.36
N GLN A 13 2.41 -0.39 10.47
CA GLN A 13 2.91 0.31 11.66
C GLN A 13 4.16 1.14 11.35
N THR A 14 5.11 0.60 10.60
CA THR A 14 6.31 1.34 10.19
C THR A 14 5.96 2.55 9.31
N SER A 15 4.99 2.41 8.41
CA SER A 15 4.57 3.53 7.55
C SER A 15 3.86 4.62 8.35
N MET A 16 2.95 4.24 9.25
CA MET A 16 2.28 5.18 10.16
C MET A 16 3.29 5.91 11.06
N GLN A 17 4.34 5.23 11.52
CA GLN A 17 5.42 5.84 12.28
C GLN A 17 6.26 6.85 11.47
N MET A 18 6.34 6.68 10.14
CA MET A 18 6.98 7.65 9.24
C MET A 18 6.12 8.91 9.00
N GLY A 19 4.92 8.99 9.58
CA GLY A 19 4.07 10.17 9.51
C GLY A 19 3.10 10.20 8.32
N VAL A 20 2.89 9.07 7.63
CA VAL A 20 1.85 8.98 6.60
C VAL A 20 0.46 9.10 7.23
N LYS A 21 -0.46 9.77 6.54
CA LYS A 21 -1.83 10.02 7.06
C LYS A 21 -2.77 8.84 6.86
N GLY A 22 -2.43 7.95 5.95
CA GLY A 22 -3.09 6.66 5.83
C GLY A 22 -2.37 5.71 4.90
N ILE A 23 -2.61 4.43 5.12
CA ILE A 23 -2.06 3.35 4.30
C ILE A 23 -3.12 2.28 4.10
N LYS A 24 -3.17 1.75 2.89
CA LYS A 24 -3.97 0.56 2.55
C LYS A 24 -3.04 -0.46 1.91
N VAL A 25 -2.98 -1.66 2.47
CA VAL A 25 -2.22 -2.78 1.91
C VAL A 25 -3.20 -3.88 1.53
N TYR A 26 -3.04 -4.40 0.32
CA TYR A 26 -3.89 -5.42 -0.26
C TYR A 26 -3.03 -6.57 -0.78
N LEU A 27 -3.35 -7.78 -0.35
CA LEU A 27 -2.73 -9.01 -0.81
C LEU A 27 -3.74 -9.87 -1.55
N SER A 28 -3.32 -10.48 -2.65
CA SER A 28 -4.12 -11.44 -3.40
C SER A 28 -3.30 -12.68 -3.77
N GLY A 29 -3.88 -13.86 -3.62
CA GLY A 29 -3.25 -15.12 -4.03
C GLY A 29 -3.43 -16.23 -3.01
N ARG A 30 -2.61 -17.29 -3.11
CA ARG A 30 -2.62 -18.43 -2.19
C ARG A 30 -1.91 -18.09 -0.87
N LEU A 31 -2.56 -17.23 -0.08
CA LEU A 31 -2.02 -16.70 1.17
C LEU A 31 -1.73 -17.83 2.16
N GLY A 32 -0.48 -17.93 2.61
CA GLY A 32 -0.03 -18.97 3.53
C GLY A 32 0.05 -20.38 2.93
N GLY A 33 -0.05 -20.54 1.62
CA GLY A 33 -0.05 -21.85 0.95
C GLY A 33 -1.41 -22.55 0.94
N ALA A 34 -2.50 -21.83 1.22
CA ALA A 34 -3.85 -22.37 1.07
C ALA A 34 -4.13 -22.85 -0.36
N GLU A 35 -4.93 -23.90 -0.50
CA GLU A 35 -5.43 -24.40 -1.80
C GLU A 35 -6.13 -23.31 -2.61
N ILE A 36 -7.06 -22.59 -1.96
CA ILE A 36 -7.88 -21.56 -2.61
C ILE A 36 -7.23 -20.19 -2.42
N ALA A 37 -7.11 -19.44 -3.51
CA ALA A 37 -6.63 -18.07 -3.49
C ALA A 37 -7.62 -17.14 -2.77
N ARG A 38 -7.11 -16.29 -1.89
CA ARG A 38 -7.90 -15.31 -1.12
C ARG A 38 -7.34 -13.91 -1.32
N ARG A 39 -8.15 -12.92 -0.95
CA ARG A 39 -7.75 -11.52 -0.94
C ARG A 39 -7.94 -10.99 0.48
N GLU A 40 -6.88 -10.44 1.05
CA GLU A 40 -6.87 -9.92 2.42
C GLU A 40 -6.30 -8.50 2.35
N TRP A 41 -6.96 -7.57 3.02
CA TRP A 41 -6.55 -6.18 3.03
C TRP A 41 -6.63 -5.61 4.43
N TYR A 42 -5.72 -4.69 4.70
CA TYR A 42 -5.67 -3.94 5.94
C TYR A 42 -5.50 -2.46 5.59
N MET A 43 -6.17 -1.61 6.34
CA MET A 43 -6.11 -0.17 6.16
C MET A 43 -6.03 0.49 7.53
N GLU A 44 -5.19 1.51 7.63
CA GLU A 44 -5.04 2.34 8.82
C GLU A 44 -4.96 3.81 8.39
N GLY A 45 -5.56 4.70 9.17
CA GLY A 45 -5.72 6.11 8.79
C GLY A 45 -6.74 6.35 7.67
N ARG A 46 -6.58 7.44 6.92
CA ARG A 46 -7.50 7.87 5.85
C ARG A 46 -6.87 7.64 4.48
N VAL A 47 -7.60 7.02 3.55
CA VAL A 47 -7.18 6.87 2.14
C VAL A 47 -8.35 7.24 1.21
N PRO A 48 -8.52 8.52 0.86
CA PRO A 48 -9.67 9.00 0.09
C PRO A 48 -9.47 8.80 -1.42
N LEU A 49 -9.80 7.61 -1.93
CA LEU A 49 -9.58 7.22 -3.34
C LEU A 49 -10.39 8.03 -4.38
N HIS A 50 -11.45 8.71 -3.96
CA HIS A 50 -12.30 9.52 -4.84
C HIS A 50 -11.88 11.00 -4.89
N THR A 51 -10.97 11.42 -4.02
CA THR A 51 -10.58 12.82 -3.89
C THR A 51 -9.34 13.08 -4.75
N LEU A 52 -9.51 13.73 -5.90
CA LEU A 52 -8.40 13.96 -6.85
C LEU A 52 -7.26 14.81 -6.29
N ARG A 53 -7.55 15.69 -5.32
CA ARG A 53 -6.53 16.51 -4.64
C ARG A 53 -5.71 15.74 -3.60
N ALA A 54 -6.08 14.49 -3.30
CA ALA A 54 -5.35 13.68 -2.34
C ALA A 54 -4.07 13.15 -2.99
N ASP A 55 -2.93 13.44 -2.37
CA ASP A 55 -1.65 12.86 -2.75
C ASP A 55 -1.60 11.40 -2.29
N ILE A 56 -1.77 10.48 -3.24
CA ILE A 56 -1.84 9.05 -3.01
C ILE A 56 -0.83 8.33 -3.91
N ASP A 57 0.20 7.78 -3.28
CA ASP A 57 1.16 6.91 -3.95
C ASP A 57 0.60 5.49 -4.05
N TYR A 58 0.59 4.93 -5.26
CA TYR A 58 0.20 3.55 -5.51
C TYR A 58 1.40 2.71 -5.94
N GLY A 59 1.62 1.59 -5.25
CA GLY A 59 2.64 0.61 -5.59
C GLY A 59 2.04 -0.77 -5.82
N THR A 60 2.61 -1.51 -6.76
CA THR A 60 2.28 -2.93 -6.97
C THR A 60 3.55 -3.77 -7.02
N ALA A 61 3.51 -4.94 -6.41
CA ALA A 61 4.60 -5.90 -6.43
C ALA A 61 4.06 -7.32 -6.51
N THR A 62 4.82 -8.23 -7.13
CA THR A 62 4.45 -9.65 -7.22
C THR A 62 5.50 -10.48 -6.49
N ALA A 63 5.09 -11.20 -5.46
CA ALA A 63 5.94 -12.14 -4.74
C ALA A 63 5.81 -13.54 -5.35
N ARG A 64 6.91 -14.08 -5.88
CA ARG A 64 6.96 -15.46 -6.39
C ARG A 64 7.25 -16.40 -5.22
N THR A 65 6.31 -17.29 -4.92
CA THR A 65 6.42 -18.27 -3.84
C THR A 65 6.35 -19.69 -4.41
N THR A 66 6.65 -20.70 -3.60
CA THR A 66 6.60 -22.11 -4.03
C THR A 66 5.20 -22.57 -4.45
N TYR A 67 4.15 -21.93 -3.94
CA TYR A 67 2.76 -22.32 -4.23
C TYR A 67 2.11 -21.46 -5.31
N GLY A 68 2.87 -20.57 -5.94
CA GLY A 68 2.42 -19.64 -6.97
C GLY A 68 2.82 -18.20 -6.67
N ALA A 69 2.16 -17.25 -7.36
CA ALA A 69 2.39 -15.83 -7.19
C ALA A 69 1.40 -15.20 -6.20
N ILE A 70 1.89 -14.27 -5.39
CA ILE A 70 1.08 -13.41 -4.52
C ILE A 70 1.20 -11.97 -5.03
N GLY A 71 0.08 -11.35 -5.36
CA GLY A 71 0.02 -9.93 -5.69
C GLY A 71 -0.05 -9.08 -4.43
N VAL A 72 0.73 -8.00 -4.41
CA VAL A 72 0.75 -6.98 -3.36
C VAL A 72 0.42 -5.65 -4.01
N LYS A 73 -0.56 -4.95 -3.47
CA LYS A 73 -0.92 -3.58 -3.86
C LYS A 73 -0.93 -2.71 -2.62
N CYS A 74 -0.27 -1.56 -2.67
CA CYS A 74 -0.26 -0.60 -1.58
C CYS A 74 -0.72 0.77 -2.06
N TRP A 75 -1.41 1.49 -1.18
CA TRP A 75 -1.73 2.90 -1.32
C TRP A 75 -1.23 3.60 -0.08
N ILE A 76 -0.50 4.70 -0.25
CA ILE A 76 0.01 5.55 0.83
C ILE A 76 -0.56 6.95 0.60
N TYR A 77 -1.20 7.51 1.62
CA TYR A 77 -1.75 8.86 1.59
C TYR A 77 -0.88 9.79 2.43
N ASN A 78 -0.26 10.77 1.77
CA ASN A 78 0.65 11.73 2.39
C ASN A 78 -0.09 13.03 2.81
N GLY A 79 -1.21 13.36 2.17
CA GLY A 79 -2.00 14.55 2.46
C GLY A 79 -2.76 15.08 1.26
N ASP A 80 -3.46 16.20 1.44
CA ASP A 80 -4.08 16.91 0.32
C ASP A 80 -3.08 17.91 -0.23
N VAL A 81 -2.91 17.92 -1.56
CA VAL A 81 -2.14 18.96 -2.25
C VAL A 81 -3.04 20.20 -2.34
N LEU A 82 -2.84 21.13 -1.40
CA LEU A 82 -3.43 22.46 -1.45
C LEU A 82 -2.52 23.31 -2.33
N SER A 83 -2.99 23.64 -3.54
CA SER A 83 -2.36 24.49 -4.57
C SER A 83 -1.37 23.82 -5.53
N TYR A 84 -1.50 24.17 -6.82
CA TYR A 84 -0.45 23.97 -7.81
C TYR A 84 0.75 24.81 -7.36
N ASP A 85 1.73 24.16 -6.75
CA ASP A 85 2.98 24.82 -6.46
C ASP A 85 3.68 25.12 -7.80
N SER A 86 3.84 26.41 -8.09
CA SER A 86 4.53 26.95 -9.27
C SER A 86 6.05 26.78 -9.19
N SER A 87 6.55 26.12 -8.14
CA SER A 87 7.98 25.92 -7.87
C SER A 87 8.64 24.74 -8.58
N THR A 88 7.89 23.91 -9.34
CA THR A 88 8.49 22.82 -10.14
C THR A 88 8.89 23.30 -11.55
N GLU A 89 9.69 24.36 -11.60
CA GLU A 89 10.68 24.55 -12.68
C GLU A 89 11.91 23.69 -12.32
N ARG A 90 11.78 22.36 -12.36
CA ARG A 90 12.97 21.51 -12.36
C ARG A 90 13.55 21.57 -13.77
N GLY A 91 14.58 22.40 -13.89
CA GLY A 91 15.39 22.57 -15.09
C GLY A 91 15.81 21.24 -15.71
N TRP A 92 15.78 21.25 -17.03
CA TRP A 92 16.60 20.38 -17.87
C TRP A 92 18.03 20.93 -17.90
#